data_AF-A0A2P4PK62-F1
#
_entry.id   AF-A0A2P4PK62-F1
#
_cell.length_a   1.000
_cell.length_b   1.000
_cell.length_c   1.000
_cell.angle_alpha   90.00
_cell.angle_beta   90.00
_cell.angle_gamma   90.00
#
_symmetry.space_group_name_H-M   'P 1'
#
loop_
_entity.id
_entity.type
_entity.pdbx_description
1 polymer ?
#
loop_
_entity_poly.entity_id
_entity_poly.type
_entity_poly.pdbx_seq_one_letter_code
_entity_poly.pdbx_strand_id
1 'polypeptide(L)' 'DEEYYDITIEVGKDPYVKIFRAHMVILNYRSPYLRRILSTNEKKNDGTIAHIKLPNILPEIFQIILR' A
#
# COMPACT_ATOMS: atom_id res chain seq x y z
N ASP A 1 10.89 9.67 2.06
CA ASP A 1 10.37 10.77 2.88
C ASP A 1 8.91 10.52 3.23
N GLU A 2 8.54 10.70 4.49
CA GLU A 2 7.15 10.57 4.97
C GLU A 2 6.29 11.79 4.61
N GLU A 3 6.85 12.76 3.89
CA GLU A 3 6.25 14.08 3.69
C GLU A 3 5.30 14.14 2.48
N TYR A 4 5.30 13.12 1.61
CA TYR A 4 4.53 13.12 0.34
C TYR A 4 3.89 11.77 -0.01
N TYR A 5 3.56 10.94 0.98
CA TYR A 5 2.88 9.67 0.69
C TYR A 5 1.46 9.92 0.17
N ASP A 6 1.11 9.21 -0.90
CA ASP A 6 -0.21 9.27 -1.55
C ASP A 6 -1.07 8.03 -1.24
N ILE A 7 -0.49 7.04 -0.54
CA ILE A 7 -1.18 5.81 -0.14
C ILE A 7 -0.79 5.31 1.26
N THR A 8 -1.81 4.77 1.93
CA THR A 8 -1.71 4.00 3.17
C THR A 8 -2.09 2.54 2.91
N ILE A 9 -1.27 1.59 3.37
CA ILE A 9 -1.45 0.15 3.13
C ILE A 9 -1.54 -0.56 4.48
N GLU A 10 -2.70 -1.12 4.78
CA GLU A 10 -2.91 -1.97 5.95
C GLU A 10 -2.55 -3.42 5.58
N VAL A 11 -1.58 -4.01 6.26
CA VAL A 11 -1.03 -5.33 5.93
C VAL A 11 -1.18 -6.26 7.11
N GLY A 12 -1.51 -7.51 6.84
CA GLY A 12 -1.69 -8.55 7.85
C GLY A 12 -3.13 -8.67 8.32
N LYS A 13 -3.34 -9.60 9.25
CA LYS A 13 -4.64 -9.91 9.83
C LYS A 13 -4.53 -9.87 11.35
N ASP A 14 -5.61 -9.47 12.01
CA ASP A 14 -5.72 -9.41 13.46
C ASP A 14 -5.14 -10.67 14.13
N PRO A 15 -4.29 -10.53 15.16
CA PRO A 15 -3.86 -9.28 15.83
C PRO A 15 -2.63 -8.59 15.19
N TYR A 16 -2.06 -9.16 14.12
CA TYR A 16 -0.79 -8.73 13.54
C TYR A 16 -1.01 -7.84 12.30
N VAL A 17 -1.62 -6.69 12.51
CA VAL A 17 -1.86 -5.68 11.47
C VAL A 17 -0.84 -4.56 11.59
N LYS A 18 -0.25 -4.13 10.47
CA LYS A 18 0.65 -2.97 10.40
C LYS A 18 0.25 -2.06 9.26
N ILE A 19 0.37 -0.76 9.49
CA ILE A 19 0.10 0.27 8.50
C ILE A 19 1.41 0.77 7.90
N PHE A 20 1.47 0.82 6.57
CA PHE A 20 2.59 1.34 5.79
C PHE A 20 2.17 2.58 5.02
N ARG A 21 3.07 3.55 4.91
CA ARG A 21 2.93 4.75 4.08
C ARG A 21 3.90 4.65 2.93
N ALA A 22 3.44 4.90 1.71
CA ALA A 22 4.23 4.71 0.50
C ALA A 22 3.79 5.66 -0.61
N HIS A 23 4.52 5.63 -1.74
CA HIS A 23 4.18 6.35 -2.95
C HIS A 23 3.65 5.37 -4.02
N MET A 24 2.44 5.58 -4.53
CA MET A 24 1.78 4.74 -5.53
C MET A 24 2.63 4.60 -6.79
N VAL A 25 3.30 5.69 -7.22
CA VAL A 25 4.19 5.67 -8.38
C VAL A 25 5.33 4.65 -8.24
N ILE A 26 5.92 4.53 -7.05
CA ILE A 26 6.99 3.58 -6.78
C ILE A 26 6.44 2.15 -6.78
N LEU A 27 5.32 1.91 -6.09
CA LEU A 27 4.69 0.59 -6.02
C LEU A 27 4.22 0.09 -7.40
N ASN A 28 3.64 0.99 -8.20
CA ASN A 28 3.22 0.72 -9.58
C ASN A 28 4.39 0.32 -10.48
N TYR A 29 5.54 0.96 -10.30
CA TYR A 29 6.74 0.65 -11.08
C TYR A 29 7.40 -0.65 -10.61
N ARG A 30 7.47 -0.90 -9.30
CA ARG A 30 8.20 -2.02 -8.70
C ARG A 30 7.48 -3.36 -8.79
N SER A 31 6.14 -3.36 -8.89
CA SER A 31 5.37 -4.61 -8.87
C SER A 31 4.13 -4.54 -9.75
N PRO A 32 4.04 -5.38 -10.82
CA PRO A 32 2.82 -5.53 -11.60
C PRO A 32 1.63 -6.01 -10.77
N TYR A 33 1.88 -6.76 -9.68
CA TYR A 33 0.85 -7.20 -8.75
C TYR A 33 0.26 -6.02 -7.97
N LEU A 34 1.13 -5.18 -7.39
CA LEU A 34 0.67 -3.97 -6.68
C LEU A 34 0.00 -3.00 -7.66
N ARG A 35 0.54 -2.83 -8.87
CA ARG A 35 -0.09 -2.01 -9.92
C ARG A 35 -1.54 -2.44 -10.18
N ARG A 36 -1.81 -3.74 -10.31
CA ARG A 36 -3.17 -4.25 -10.52
C ARG A 36 -4.10 -3.95 -9.35
N ILE A 37 -3.60 -4.04 -8.12
CA ILE A 37 -4.37 -3.72 -6.90
C ILE A 37 -4.63 -2.22 -6.78
N LEU A 38 -3.67 -1.39 -7.15
CA LEU A 38 -3.77 0.06 -7.08
C LEU A 38 -4.74 0.60 -8.14
N SER A 39 -4.67 0.09 -9.37
CA SER A 39 -5.58 0.50 -10.45
C SER A 39 -7.06 0.18 -10.17
N THR A 40 -7.36 -0.83 -9.37
CA THR A 40 -8.76 -1.11 -8.94
C THR A 40 -9.23 -0.18 -7.82
N ASN A 41 -8.30 0.47 -7.10
CA ASN A 41 -8.57 1.37 -5.98
C ASN A 41 -8.51 2.87 -6.35
N GLU A 42 -8.12 3.24 -7.58
CA GLU A 42 -8.02 4.63 -8.08
C GLU A 42 -9.34 5.44 -8.07
N LYS A 43 -10.46 4.88 -7.60
CA LYS A 43 -11.78 5.54 -7.64
C LYS A 43 -12.06 6.58 -6.55
N LYS A 44 -11.06 7.08 -5.82
CA LYS A 44 -11.24 8.13 -4.80
C LYS A 44 -10.44 9.38 -5.14
N ASN A 45 -10.92 10.13 -6.14
CA ASN A 45 -10.38 11.44 -6.55
C ASN A 45 -10.91 12.59 -5.65
N ASP A 46 -11.23 12.33 -4.39
CA ASP A 46 -11.77 13.32 -3.45
C ASP A 46 -10.68 14.05 -2.65
N GLY A 47 -9.40 13.88 -3.02
CA GLY A 47 -8.26 14.40 -2.28
C GLY A 47 -7.91 13.57 -1.03
N THR A 48 -8.63 12.48 -0.78
CA THR A 48 -8.29 11.55 0.30
C THR A 48 -7.12 10.66 -0.11
N ILE A 49 -6.16 10.51 0.81
CA ILE A 49 -5.04 9.57 0.66
C ILE A 49 -5.59 8.16 0.38
N ALA A 50 -5.08 7.49 -0.65
CA ALA A 50 -5.54 6.15 -1.02
C ALA A 50 -5.33 5.16 0.14
N HIS A 51 -6.25 4.22 0.32
CA HIS A 51 -6.14 3.20 1.37
C HIS A 51 -6.49 1.82 0.84
N ILE A 52 -5.58 0.86 1.01
CA ILE A 52 -5.77 -0.54 0.62
C ILE A 52 -5.45 -1.50 1.76
N LYS A 53 -6.02 -2.70 1.70
CA LYS A 53 -5.79 -3.78 2.68
C LYS A 53 -5.19 -5.01 2.00
N LEU A 54 -4.14 -5.55 2.60
CA LEU A 54 -3.43 -6.76 2.16
C LEU A 54 -3.40 -7.78 3.31
N PRO A 55 -4.54 -8.43 3.64
CA PRO A 55 -4.64 -9.29 4.82
C PRO A 55 -3.85 -10.60 4.69
N ASN A 56 -3.47 -10.98 3.46
CA ASN A 56 -2.77 -12.23 3.16
C ASN A 56 -1.25 -12.09 3.12
N ILE A 57 -0.71 -10.90 3.41
CA ILE A 57 0.73 -10.64 3.47
C ILE A 57 1.09 -10.33 4.92
N LEU A 58 2.19 -10.90 5.40
CA LEU A 58 2.73 -10.59 6.72
C LEU A 58 3.39 -9.20 6.70
N PRO A 59 3.20 -8.38 7.75
CA PRO A 59 3.85 -7.07 7.87
C PRO A 59 5.37 -7.10 7.61
N GLU A 60 6.07 -8.11 8.13
CA GLU A 60 7.53 -8.26 8.02
C GLU A 60 7.95 -8.49 6.57
N ILE A 61 7.18 -9.27 5.82
CA ILE A 61 7.41 -9.53 4.40
C ILE A 61 7.15 -8.27 3.59
N PHE A 62 6.09 -7.53 3.90
CA PHE A 62 5.79 -6.29 3.21
C PHE A 62 6.84 -5.21 3.45
N GLN A 63 7.42 -5.16 4.66
CA GLN A 63 8.53 -4.26 4.96
C GLN A 63 9.76 -4.57 4.09
N ILE A 64 10.01 -5.84 3.75
CA ILE A 64 11.08 -6.22 2.80
C ILE A 64 10.73 -5.79 1.38
N ILE A 65 9.46 -5.92 0.96
CA ILE A 65 9.00 -5.50 -0.37
C ILE A 65 9.15 -3.97 -0.58
N LEU A 66 9.03 -3.19 0.49
CA LEU A 66 9.18 -1.73 0.44
C LEU A 66 10.64 -1.23 0.46
N ARG A 67 11.61 -2.09 0.77
CA ARG A 67 13.02 -1.72 0.92
C ARG A 67 13.75 -1.56 -0.42
#